data_AF-M1EGN5-F1
#
_entry.id   AF-M1EGN5-F1
#
_cell.length_a   1.000
_cell.length_b   1.000
_cell.length_c   1.000
_cell.angle_alpha   90.00
_cell.angle_beta   90.00
_cell.angle_gamma   90.00
#
_symmetry.space_group_name_H-M   'P 1'
#
loop_
_entity.id
_entity.type
_entity.pdbx_description
1 polymer ?
#
loop_
_entity_poly.entity_id
_entity_poly.type
_entity_poly.pdbx_seq_one_letter_code
_entity_poly.pdbx_strand_id
1 'polypeptide(L)' 'AVDVVVGETDYEGFAILYLERKRRLSVKLYTRSLPPSDLALSAFEQHVQRANLTEDHVLFFPKYGFCEAADQFHVLDETR' A
#
# COMPACT_ATOMS: atom_id res chain seq x y z
N ALA A 1 5.46 -14.32 -10.14
CA ALA A 1 6.04 -13.78 -8.90
C ALA A 1 5.79 -12.27 -8.85
N VAL A 2 5.68 -11.73 -7.65
CA VAL A 2 5.66 -10.29 -7.37
C VAL A 2 6.79 -10.06 -6.38
N ASP A 3 7.69 -9.14 -6.71
CA ASP A 3 8.75 -8.74 -5.80
C ASP A 3 8.21 -7.62 -4.90
N VAL A 4 8.50 -7.70 -3.61
CA VAL A 4 7.97 -6.77 -2.60
C VAL A 4 9.11 -6.27 -1.72
N VAL A 5 9.19 -4.96 -1.54
CA VAL A 5 10.18 -4.30 -0.68
C VAL A 5 9.47 -3.29 0.23
N VAL A 6 9.81 -3.30 1.52
CA VAL A 6 9.44 -2.23 2.44
C VAL A 6 10.41 -1.07 2.20
N GLY A 7 9.91 0.03 1.65
CA GLY A 7 10.73 1.20 1.29
C GLY A 7 10.97 2.13 2.48
N GLU A 8 9.89 2.54 3.15
CA GLU A 8 9.94 3.41 4.33
C GLU A 8 8.83 3.02 5.31
N THR A 9 9.11 3.03 6.61
CA THR A 9 8.12 2.78 7.66
C THR A 9 8.64 3.28 9.00
N ASP A 10 7.73 3.77 9.83
CA ASP A 10 7.97 4.06 11.25
C ASP A 10 7.50 2.91 12.17
N TYR A 11 7.00 1.81 11.60
CA TYR A 11 6.39 0.63 12.22
C TYR A 11 5.11 0.88 13.06
N GLU A 12 4.91 2.11 13.52
CA GLU A 12 3.86 2.56 14.44
C GLU A 12 2.68 3.25 13.73
N GLY A 13 2.93 3.95 12.62
CA GLY A 13 1.94 4.80 11.95
C GLY A 13 1.70 4.42 10.50
N PHE A 14 2.76 4.18 9.73
CA PHE A 14 2.67 3.94 8.29
C PHE A 14 3.75 3.00 7.73
N ALA A 15 3.50 2.48 6.54
CA ALA A 15 4.47 1.77 5.73
C ALA A 15 4.26 2.06 4.23
N ILE A 16 5.35 2.34 3.52
CA ILE A 16 5.41 2.49 2.07
C ILE A 16 6.06 1.24 1.49
N LEU A 17 5.30 0.52 0.67
CA LEU A 17 5.75 -0.70 0.01
C LEU A 17 5.93 -0.47 -1.49
N TYR A 18 7.01 -0.99 -2.04
CA TYR A 18 7.25 -1.11 -3.47
C TYR A 18 6.93 -2.53 -3.92
N LEU A 19 6.14 -2.65 -4.98
CA LEU A 19 5.82 -3.93 -5.58
C LEU A 19 6.15 -3.90 -7.07
N GLU A 20 6.86 -4.92 -7.55
CA GLU A 20 7.16 -5.10 -8.96
C GLU A 20 6.48 -6.35 -9.50
N ARG A 21 5.70 -6.18 -10.58
CA ARG A 21 5.10 -7.30 -11.33
C ARG A 21 5.29 -7.07 -12.81
N LYS A 22 5.93 -8.01 -13.51
CA LYS A 22 6.20 -7.93 -14.96
C LYS A 22 6.93 -6.61 -15.35
N ARG A 23 7.96 -6.21 -14.59
CA ARG A 23 8.71 -4.96 -14.76
C ARG A 23 7.88 -3.68 -14.65
N ARG A 24 6.73 -3.75 -13.97
CA ARG A 24 5.91 -2.59 -13.65
C ARG A 24 5.96 -2.37 -12.15
N LEU A 25 6.54 -1.25 -11.77
CA LEU A 25 6.65 -0.81 -10.39
C LEU A 25 5.33 -0.17 -9.93
N SER A 26 4.96 -0.43 -8.69
CA SER A 26 3.84 0.22 -7.99
C SER A 26 4.25 0.55 -6.56
N VAL A 27 3.67 1.61 -6.01
CA VAL A 27 3.93 2.09 -4.65
C VAL A 27 2.61 2.05 -3.88
N LYS A 28 2.62 1.54 -2.65
CA LYS A 28 1.44 1.47 -1.79
C LYS A 28 1.74 2.08 -0.43
N LEU A 29 0.83 2.92 0.06
CA LEU A 29 0.81 3.41 1.43
C LEU A 29 -0.16 2.57 2.27
N TYR A 30 0.32 2.04 3.38
CA TYR A 30 -0.48 1.43 4.44
C TYR A 30 -0.38 2.27 5.70
N THR A 31 -1.48 2.40 6.43
CA THR A 31 -1.52 3.11 7.72
C THR A 31 -2.14 2.24 8.80
N ARG A 32 -1.72 2.44 10.04
CA ARG A 32 -2.24 1.70 11.21
C ARG A 32 -3.64 2.17 11.62
N SER A 33 -3.93 3.44 11.41
CA SER A 33 -5.21 4.07 11.72
C SER A 33 -5.57 5.11 10.65
N LEU A 34 -6.81 5.58 10.70
CA LEU A 34 -7.30 6.68 9.88
C LEU A 34 -7.67 7.88 10.76
N PRO A 35 -7.45 9.13 10.28
CA PRO A 35 -6.81 9.48 9.00
C PRO A 35 -5.29 9.22 9.01
N PRO A 36 -4.65 9.04 7.83
CA PRO A 36 -3.19 9.08 7.70
C PRO A 36 -2.62 10.39 8.24
N SER A 37 -1.41 10.34 8.81
CA SER A 37 -0.69 11.55 9.20
C SER A 37 -0.20 12.31 7.96
N ASP A 38 -0.03 13.63 8.08
CA ASP A 38 0.53 14.45 7.01
C ASP A 38 1.93 13.96 6.59
N LEU A 39 2.73 13.50 7.56
CA LEU A 39 4.03 12.88 7.31
C LEU A 39 3.92 11.67 6.37
N ALA A 40 2.95 10.77 6.61
CA ALA A 40 2.75 9.58 5.79
C ALA A 40 2.29 9.93 4.37
N LEU A 41 1.42 10.95 4.22
CA LEU A 41 0.94 11.42 2.92
C LEU A 41 2.07 12.07 2.11
N SER A 42 2.82 13.00 2.71
CA SER A 42 3.94 13.67 2.04
C SER A 42 5.06 12.68 1.67
N ALA A 43 5.36 11.71 2.55
CA ALA A 43 6.30 10.64 2.22
C ALA A 43 5.80 9.83 1.02
N PHE A 44 4.53 9.41 1.02
CA PHE A 44 3.97 8.66 -0.11
C PHE A 44 4.04 9.44 -1.43
N GLU A 45 3.64 10.71 -1.46
CA GLU A 45 3.71 11.57 -2.65
C GLU A 45 5.15 11.68 -3.18
N GLN A 46 6.13 11.86 -2.28
CA GLN A 46 7.53 11.90 -2.65
C GLN A 46 8.01 10.58 -3.28
N HIS A 47 7.57 9.45 -2.73
CA HIS A 47 7.90 8.11 -3.25
C HIS A 47 7.23 7.81 -4.59
N VAL A 48 6.01 8.29 -4.82
CA VAL A 48 5.29 8.22 -6.11
C VAL A 48 6.06 9.02 -7.18
N GLN A 49 6.46 10.25 -6.87
CA GLN A 49 7.26 11.07 -7.79
C GLN A 49 8.60 10.40 -8.14
N ARG A 50 9.32 9.84 -7.15
CA ARG A 50 10.57 9.09 -7.38
C ARG A 50 10.39 7.84 -8.24
N ALA A 51 9.19 7.25 -8.24
CA ALA A 51 8.83 6.11 -9.08
C ALA A 51 8.43 6.51 -10.52
N ASN A 52 8.58 7.79 -10.89
CA ASN A 52 8.09 8.35 -12.17
C ASN A 52 6.58 8.13 -12.38
N LEU A 53 5.82 8.14 -11.28
CA LEU A 53 4.37 8.13 -11.29
C LEU A 53 3.86 9.54 -10.96
N THR A 54 2.67 9.85 -11.42
CA THR A 54 2.01 11.14 -11.21
C THR A 54 0.74 10.97 -10.38
N GLU A 55 0.15 12.07 -9.91
CA GLU A 55 -1.02 12.06 -9.02
C GLU A 55 -2.24 11.35 -9.65
N ASP A 56 -2.41 11.46 -10.97
CA ASP A 56 -3.44 10.75 -11.74
C ASP A 56 -3.28 9.22 -11.74
N HIS A 57 -2.12 8.71 -11.33
CA HIS A 57 -1.89 7.28 -11.10
C HIS A 57 -2.19 6.83 -9.66
N VAL A 58 -2.51 7.76 -8.75
CA VAL A 58 -2.80 7.46 -7.34
C VAL A 58 -4.26 7.08 -7.19
N LEU A 59 -4.50 5.86 -6.71
CA LEU A 59 -5.84 5.35 -6.44
C LEU A 59 -6.09 5.31 -4.93
N PHE A 60 -7.03 6.12 -4.46
CA PHE A 60 -7.45 6.12 -3.06
C PHE A 60 -8.45 5.00 -2.78
N PHE A 61 -8.14 4.19 -1.77
CA PHE A 61 -9.03 3.14 -1.28
C PHE A 61 -10.08 3.72 -0.31
N PRO A 62 -11.23 3.05 -0.14
CA PRO A 62 -12.25 3.48 0.83
C PRO A 62 -11.71 3.64 2.25
N LYS A 63 -12.25 4.61 2.99
CA LYS A 63 -11.90 4.91 4.38
C LYS A 63 -12.84 4.23 5.39
N TYR A 64 -13.74 3.37 4.92
CA TYR A 64 -14.78 2.69 5.72
C TYR A 64 -15.14 1.35 5.05
N GLY A 65 -15.84 0.48 5.78
CA GLY A 65 -16.27 -0.83 5.27
C GLY A 65 -15.15 -1.87 5.24
N PHE A 66 -14.17 -1.76 6.14
CA PHE A 66 -13.12 -2.76 6.30
C PHE A 66 -13.68 -4.11 6.74
N CYS A 67 -12.99 -5.18 6.36
CA CYS A 67 -13.24 -6.53 6.82
C CYS A 67 -11.98 -7.10 7.48
N GLU A 68 -12.14 -7.78 8.62
CA GLU A 68 -11.04 -8.42 9.36
C GLU A 68 -11.20 -9.94 9.46
N ALA A 69 -12.35 -10.47 9.08
CA ALA A 69 -12.65 -11.89 9.04
C ALA A 69 -13.43 -12.23 7.77
N ALA A 70 -13.19 -13.43 7.24
CA ALA A 70 -13.95 -14.05 6.15
C ALA A 70 -14.39 -15.44 6.60
N ASP A 71 -15.57 -15.88 6.14
CA ASP A 71 -16.03 -17.24 6.40
C ASP A 71 -15.21 -18.28 5.60
N GLN A 72 -15.36 -19.56 5.96
CA GLN A 72 -14.61 -20.67 5.36
C GLN A 72 -14.80 -20.84 3.85
N PHE A 73 -15.86 -20.27 3.26
CA PHE A 73 -16.16 -20.38 1.84
C PHE A 73 -15.53 -19.24 1.03
N HIS A 74 -14.99 -18.21 1.67
CA HIS A 74 -14.39 -17.02 1.04
C HIS A 74 -12.90 -16.86 1.34
N VAL A 75 -12.21 -17.97 1.65
CA VAL A 75 -10.76 -18.01 1.84
C VAL A 75 -10.08 -18.53 0.57
N LEU A 76 -9.19 -17.72 -0.02
CA LEU A 76 -8.29 -18.13 -1.08
C LEU A 76 -6.90 -18.38 -0.49
N ASP A 77 -6.48 -19.64 -0.46
CA ASP A 77 -5.13 -20.03 0.00
C ASP A 77 -4.16 -20.04 -1.20
N GLU A 78 -3.37 -18.96 -1.33
CA GLU A 78 -2.32 -18.82 -2.34
C GLU A 78 -0.96 -19.39 -1.89
N THR A 79 -0.88 -20.04 -0.71
CA THR A 79 0.35 -20.67 -0.20
C THR A 79 0.46 -22.16 -0.53
N ARG A 80 -0.67 -22.79 -0.88
CA ARG A 80 -0.75 -24.15 -1.44
C ARG A 80 -0.48 -24.15 -2.93
#